data_AF-X1T4V7-F1
#
_entry.id   AF-X1T4V7-F1
#
_cell.length_a   1.000
_cell.length_b   1.000
_cell.length_c   1.000
_cell.angle_alpha   90.00
_cell.angle_beta   90.00
_cell.angle_gamma   90.00
#
_symmetry.space_group_name_H-M   'P 1'
#
loop_
_entity.id
_entity.type
_entity.pdbx_description
1 polymer ?
#
loop_
_entity_poly.entity_id
_entity_poly.type
_entity_poly.pdbx_seq_one_letter_code
_entity_poly.pdbx_strand_id
1 'polypeptide(L)'
;SEDKKTLAYQLGESLSEMTDHYLLMTATPHKGDPKNFSLFLRLLDKDVYGDIKSLERAMEEREAPFYLRRVKEAMVTFPDTDTGIAKSLFTKRNVKTVPFPIDNEELDFYDLLTMNS
;
A
#
# COMPACT_ATOMS: atom_id res chain seq x y z
N SER A 1 17.46 7.43 -12.94
CA SER A 1 17.47 8.57 -13.87
C SER A 1 16.03 9.01 -14.06
N GLU A 2 15.76 10.32 -14.10
CA GLU A 2 14.44 10.85 -14.51
C GLU A 2 13.99 10.32 -15.88
N ASP A 3 14.92 9.76 -16.66
CA ASP A 3 14.72 9.16 -17.98
C ASP A 3 13.90 7.84 -18.03
N LYS A 4 13.35 7.37 -16.92
CA LYS A 4 12.49 6.16 -16.89
C LYS A 4 11.12 6.39 -16.21
N LYS A 5 10.54 7.58 -16.35
CA LYS A 5 9.14 7.78 -15.97
C LYS A 5 8.23 6.99 -16.92
N THR A 6 7.21 6.34 -16.37
CA THR A 6 6.19 5.69 -17.19
C THR A 6 5.29 6.73 -17.84
N LEU A 7 4.66 6.39 -18.96
CA LEU A 7 3.67 7.28 -19.61
C LEU A 7 2.54 7.67 -18.65
N ALA A 8 2.09 6.75 -17.80
CA ALA A 8 1.06 7.01 -16.80
C ALA A 8 1.52 8.05 -15.77
N TYR A 9 2.78 8.00 -15.35
CA TYR A 9 3.34 8.97 -14.41
C TYR A 9 3.46 10.35 -15.05
N GLN A 10 3.96 10.44 -16.29
CA GLN A 10 4.07 11.70 -17.02
C GLN A 10 2.71 12.35 -17.23
N LEU A 11 1.69 11.57 -17.59
CA LEU A 11 0.30 12.05 -17.67
C LEU A 11 -0.17 12.62 -16.32
N GLY A 12 0.13 11.91 -15.23
CA GLY A 12 -0.21 12.36 -13.88
C GLY A 12 0.44 13.70 -13.50
N GLU A 13 1.69 13.93 -13.91
CA GLU A 13 2.38 15.21 -13.70
C GLU A 13 1.70 16.34 -14.48
N SER A 14 1.42 16.14 -15.77
CA SER A 14 0.73 17.16 -16.58
C SER A 14 -0.67 17.49 -16.03
N LEU A 15 -1.42 16.49 -15.56
CA LEU A 15 -2.73 16.72 -14.95
C LEU A 15 -2.64 17.48 -13.61
N SER A 16 -1.61 17.21 -12.79
CA SER A 16 -1.41 17.92 -11.53
C SER A 16 -1.15 19.42 -11.72
N GLU A 17 -0.53 19.82 -12.83
CA GLU A 17 -0.27 21.23 -13.14
C GLU A 17 -1.49 21.95 -13.74
N MET A 18 -2.44 21.20 -14.31
CA MET A 18 -3.59 21.73 -15.04
C MET A 18 -4.90 21.71 -14.24
N THR A 19 -4.87 21.29 -12.97
CA THR A 19 -6.08 21.13 -12.15
C THR A 19 -5.93 21.79 -10.78
N ASP A 20 -6.97 22.52 -10.34
CA ASP A 20 -7.01 23.12 -9.00
C ASP A 20 -7.29 22.07 -7.91
N HIS A 21 -7.96 20.97 -8.27
CA HIS A 21 -8.34 19.90 -7.36
C HIS A 21 -7.97 18.55 -7.96
N TYR A 22 -6.99 17.90 -7.34
CA TYR A 22 -6.45 16.63 -7.83
C TYR A 22 -6.62 15.52 -6.80
N LEU A 23 -7.51 14.56 -7.11
CA LEU A 23 -7.79 13.42 -6.25
C LEU A 23 -7.22 12.15 -6.87
N LEU A 24 -6.27 11.52 -6.15
CA LEU A 24 -5.68 10.25 -6.53
C LEU A 24 -6.15 9.14 -5.57
N MET A 25 -6.66 8.04 -6.12
CA MET A 25 -7.11 6.89 -5.36
C MET A 25 -6.23 5.67 -5.64
N THR A 26 -5.73 5.02 -4.59
CA THR A 26 -4.94 3.80 -4.71
C THR A 26 -5.30 2.82 -3.59
N ALA A 27 -5.49 1.53 -3.95
CA ALA A 27 -5.88 0.49 -3.00
C ALA A 27 -4.70 0.09 -2.09
N THR A 28 -3.50 0.01 -2.65
CA THR A 28 -2.26 -0.35 -1.95
C THR A 28 -1.11 0.38 -2.63
N PRO A 29 -0.72 1.58 -2.14
CA PRO A 29 0.23 2.42 -2.86
C PRO A 29 1.61 1.78 -3.05
N HIS A 30 1.98 0.86 -2.15
CA HIS A 30 3.29 0.23 -2.14
C HIS A 30 3.14 -1.29 -2.19
N LYS A 31 3.78 -1.93 -3.17
CA LYS A 31 4.14 -3.36 -3.12
C LYS A 31 5.36 -3.57 -2.19
N GLY A 32 5.45 -2.82 -1.10
CA GLY A 32 6.63 -2.77 -0.23
C GLY A 32 7.77 -1.86 -0.73
N ASP A 33 7.57 -1.03 -1.76
CA ASP A 33 8.57 -0.05 -2.24
C ASP A 33 8.18 1.39 -1.87
N PRO A 34 8.83 2.00 -0.86
CA PRO A 34 8.59 3.39 -0.45
C PRO A 34 8.87 4.42 -1.55
N LYS A 35 9.81 4.14 -2.47
CA LYS A 35 10.17 5.09 -3.55
C LYS A 35 9.03 5.26 -4.54
N ASN A 36 8.37 4.18 -4.92
CA ASN A 36 7.21 4.25 -5.82
C ASN A 36 6.05 5.00 -5.18
N PHE A 37 5.86 4.85 -3.87
CA PHE A 37 4.83 5.60 -3.16
C PHE A 37 5.17 7.10 -3.05
N SER A 38 6.43 7.44 -2.80
CA SER A 38 6.90 8.83 -2.84
C SER A 38 6.65 9.48 -4.20
N LEU A 39 6.92 8.78 -5.30
CA LEU A 39 6.58 9.28 -6.65
C LEU A 39 5.09 9.59 -6.78
N PHE A 40 4.21 8.69 -6.33
CA PHE A 40 2.77 8.92 -6.38
C PHE A 40 2.33 10.17 -5.58
N LEU A 41 2.91 10.41 -4.40
CA LEU A 41 2.56 11.59 -3.60
C LEU A 41 3.13 12.89 -4.16
N ARG A 42 4.26 12.84 -4.87
CA ARG A 42 4.81 13.99 -5.60
C ARG A 42 3.87 14.51 -6.70
N LEU A 43 2.93 13.69 -7.17
CA LEU A 43 1.88 14.15 -8.07
C LEU A 43 0.85 15.05 -7.38
N LEU A 44 0.75 15.03 -6.04
CA LEU A 44 -0.09 15.95 -5.29
C LEU A 44 0.64 17.26 -4.96
N ASP A 45 1.90 17.14 -4.52
CA ASP A 45 2.76 18.28 -4.24
C ASP A 45 4.23 17.87 -4.31
N LYS A 46 4.95 18.36 -5.33
CA LYS A 46 6.36 18.01 -5.56
C LYS A 46 7.29 18.57 -4.49
N ASP A 47 6.93 19.69 -3.86
CA ASP A 47 7.79 20.42 -2.93
C ASP A 47 7.66 19.83 -1.52
N VAL A 48 6.43 19.45 -1.13
CA VAL A 48 6.15 18.76 0.15
C VAL A 48 6.70 17.33 0.15
N TYR A 49 6.55 16.59 -0.95
CA TYR A 49 6.94 15.17 -1.04
C TYR A 49 8.25 14.93 -1.81
N GLY A 50 9.07 15.96 -1.98
CA GLY A 50 10.36 15.89 -2.65
C GLY A 50 11.41 15.05 -1.92
N ASP A 51 11.32 14.94 -0.58
CA ASP A 51 12.19 14.12 0.26
C ASP A 51 11.44 12.92 0.87
N ILE A 52 12.01 11.73 0.69
CA ILE A 52 11.49 10.47 1.22
C ILE A 52 11.46 10.49 2.76
N LYS A 53 12.39 11.21 3.42
CA LYS A 53 12.42 11.28 4.90
C LYS A 53 11.18 11.96 5.48
N SER A 54 10.70 13.03 4.84
CA SER A 54 9.48 13.73 5.25
C SER A 54 8.26 12.81 5.11
N LEU A 55 8.25 11.96 4.07
CA LEU A 55 7.20 10.98 3.87
C LEU A 55 7.25 9.84 4.90
N GLU A 56 8.44 9.28 5.16
CA GLU A 56 8.61 8.23 6.17
C GLU A 56 8.12 8.69 7.53
N ARG A 57 8.49 9.91 7.92
CA ARG A 57 8.00 10.52 9.16
C ARG A 57 6.49 10.69 9.20
N ALA A 58 5.87 11.20 8.13
CA ALA A 58 4.42 11.35 8.06
C ALA A 58 3.67 10.00 8.08
N MET A 59 4.27 8.95 7.49
CA MET A 59 3.75 7.58 7.55
C MET A 59 3.85 6.98 8.95
N GLU A 60 4.94 7.24 9.67
CA GLU A 60 5.15 6.82 11.06
C GLU A 60 4.18 7.52 12.02
N GLU A 61 4.07 8.84 11.90
CA GLU A 61 3.20 9.68 12.73
C GLU A 61 1.71 9.44 12.40
N ARG A 62 1.39 8.81 11.26
CA ARG A 62 0.03 8.60 10.72
C ARG A 62 -0.76 9.91 10.56
N GLU A 63 -0.06 11.02 10.52
CA GLU A 63 -0.59 12.37 10.39
C GLU A 63 0.04 12.98 9.15
N ALA A 64 -0.74 13.02 8.08
CA ALA A 64 -0.36 13.70 6.86
C ALA A 64 -1.58 14.52 6.41
N PRO A 65 -1.48 15.85 6.33
CA PRO A 65 -2.63 16.72 6.07
C PRO A 65 -3.34 16.45 4.74
N PHE A 66 -2.69 15.78 3.80
CA PHE A 66 -3.22 15.46 2.47
C PHE A 66 -3.31 13.97 2.16
N TYR A 67 -3.04 13.11 3.15
CA TYR A 67 -3.06 11.67 2.97
C TYR A 67 -3.90 11.01 4.07
N LEU A 68 -4.98 10.36 3.65
CA LEU A 68 -5.82 9.56 4.52
C LEU A 68 -5.66 8.08 4.18
N ARG A 69 -5.14 7.30 5.13
CA ARG A 69 -5.14 5.84 5.05
C ARG A 69 -6.04 5.26 6.12
N ARG A 70 -7.03 4.46 5.69
CA ARG A 70 -7.83 3.63 6.59
C ARG A 70 -7.57 2.17 6.27
N VAL A 71 -7.27 1.38 7.29
CA VAL A 71 -7.15 -0.08 7.18
C VAL A 71 -8.51 -0.71 7.44
N LYS A 72 -8.83 -1.83 6.76
CA LYS A 72 -10.14 -2.51 6.90
C LYS A 72 -10.43 -2.88 8.34
N GLU A 73 -9.39 -3.29 9.05
CA GLU A 73 -9.43 -3.70 10.45
C GLU A 73 -9.84 -2.56 11.40
N ALA A 74 -9.64 -1.29 10.99
CA ALA A 74 -10.01 -0.11 11.75
C ALA A 74 -11.38 0.47 11.34
N MET A 75 -12.06 -0.13 10.36
CA MET A 75 -13.37 0.34 9.93
C MET A 75 -14.47 -0.20 10.85
N VAL A 76 -15.31 0.70 11.33
CA VAL A 76 -16.47 0.42 12.18
C VAL A 76 -17.71 1.13 11.62
N THR A 77 -18.89 0.62 11.93
CA THR A 77 -20.15 1.30 11.63
C THR A 77 -20.23 2.62 12.39
N PHE A 78 -21.16 3.49 11.99
CA PHE A 78 -21.56 4.58 12.88
C PHE A 78 -22.06 4.02 14.22
N PRO A 79 -21.89 4.77 15.33
CA PRO A 79 -22.45 4.40 16.62
C PRO A 79 -23.96 4.21 16.51
N ASP A 80 -24.46 3.12 17.09
CA ASP A 80 -25.89 2.90 17.26
C ASP A 80 -26.51 4.05 18.07
N THR A 81 -27.69 4.54 17.67
CA THR A 81 -28.29 5.75 18.26
C THR A 81 -28.76 5.57 19.69
N ASP A 82 -29.12 4.34 20.07
CA ASP A 82 -29.66 4.04 21.40
C ASP A 82 -28.57 3.58 22.36
N THR A 83 -27.61 2.78 21.87
CA THR A 83 -26.55 2.16 22.67
C THR A 83 -25.20 2.86 22.57
N GLY A 84 -24.98 3.69 21.55
CA GLY A 84 -23.70 4.36 21.28
C GLY A 84 -22.57 3.43 20.82
N ILE A 85 -22.85 2.15 20.60
CA ILE A 85 -21.82 1.14 20.29
C ILE A 85 -21.63 1.05 18.77
N ALA A 86 -20.38 1.24 18.31
CA ALA A 86 -19.97 0.98 16.94
C ALA A 86 -19.50 -0.48 16.77
N LYS A 87 -19.86 -1.11 15.64
CA LYS A 87 -19.49 -2.51 15.35
C LYS A 87 -18.45 -2.57 14.24
N SER A 88 -17.56 -3.56 14.29
CA SER A 88 -16.59 -3.76 13.20
C SER A 88 -17.31 -4.02 11.88
N LEU A 89 -16.88 -3.33 10.82
CA LEU A 89 -17.46 -3.42 9.49
C LEU A 89 -17.08 -4.73 8.77
N PHE A 90 -15.97 -5.34 9.17
CA PHE A 90 -15.43 -6.55 8.55
C PHE A 90 -15.31 -7.68 9.59
N THR A 91 -15.56 -8.91 9.14
CA THR A 91 -15.30 -10.09 9.96
C THR A 91 -13.80 -10.31 10.14
N LYS A 92 -13.40 -10.88 11.28
CA LYS A 92 -12.00 -11.20 11.53
C LYS A 92 -11.50 -12.24 10.52
N ARG A 93 -10.35 -11.97 9.91
CA ARG A 93 -9.67 -12.93 9.03
C ARG A 93 -9.01 -14.01 9.88
N ASN A 94 -9.48 -15.25 9.75
CA ASN A 94 -8.85 -16.42 10.37
C ASN A 94 -8.00 -17.14 9.32
N VAL A 95 -6.67 -17.03 9.43
CA VAL A 95 -5.74 -17.73 8.52
C VAL A 95 -5.39 -19.08 9.12
N LYS A 96 -5.53 -20.15 8.33
CA LYS A 96 -5.07 -21.50 8.68
C LYS A 96 -4.07 -21.95 7.64
N THR A 97 -2.86 -22.28 8.08
CA THR A 97 -1.86 -22.94 7.25
C THR A 97 -2.02 -24.44 7.43
N VAL A 98 -2.30 -25.15 6.34
CA VAL A 98 -2.38 -26.61 6.34
C VAL A 98 -1.04 -27.15 5.83
N PRO A 99 -0.31 -27.96 6.62
CA PRO A 99 0.92 -28.60 6.14
C PRO A 99 0.57 -29.70 5.14
N PHE A 100 1.35 -29.79 4.07
CA PHE A 100 1.30 -30.89 3.11
C PHE A 100 2.61 -31.66 3.23
N PRO A 101 2.59 -32.98 3.52
CA PRO A 101 3.80 -33.78 3.47
C PRO A 101 4.26 -33.90 2.03
N ILE A 102 5.55 -33.70 1.79
CA ILE A 102 6.21 -33.98 0.52
C ILE A 102 6.41 -35.50 0.47
N ASP A 103 6.05 -36.13 -0.65
CA ASP A 103 6.35 -37.56 -0.82
C ASP A 103 7.84 -37.79 -1.13
N ASN A 104 8.29 -39.05 -1.08
CA ASN A 104 9.72 -39.34 -1.25
C ASN A 104 10.23 -38.97 -2.66
N GLU A 105 9.41 -39.11 -3.70
CA GLU A 105 9.80 -38.80 -5.09
C GLU A 105 9.90 -37.28 -5.33
N GLU A 106 8.96 -36.52 -4.76
CA GLU A 106 8.97 -35.05 -4.75
C GLU A 106 10.16 -34.50 -3.94
N LEU A 107 10.52 -35.14 -2.83
CA LEU A 107 11.65 -34.75 -2.00
C LEU A 107 12.98 -34.99 -2.72
N ASP A 108 13.13 -36.16 -3.35
CA ASP A 108 14.31 -36.49 -4.16
C ASP A 108 14.49 -35.49 -5.31
N PHE A 109 13.40 -35.10 -5.98
CA PHE A 109 13.44 -34.08 -7.04
C PHE A 109 13.79 -32.68 -6.50
N TYR A 110 13.24 -32.29 -5.35
CA TYR A 110 13.54 -31.03 -4.70
C TYR A 110 15.04 -30.94 -4.32
N ASP A 111 15.59 -32.01 -3.75
CA ASP A 111 17.00 -32.09 -3.35
C ASP A 111 17.92 -32.04 -4.59
N LEU A 112 17.56 -32.71 -5.69
CA LEU A 112 18.30 -32.65 -6.95
C LEU A 112 18.41 -31.23 -7.51
N LEU A 113 17.38 -30.40 -7.39
CA LEU A 113 17.39 -29.02 -7.88
C LEU A 113 18.10 -28.05 -6.93
N THR A 114 18.00 -28.29 -5.62
CA THR A 114 18.51 -27.36 -4.60
C THR A 114 19.95 -27.66 -4.17
N MET A 115 20.43 -28.90 -4.30
CA MET A 115 21.78 -29.30 -3.90
C MET A 115 22.79 -29.38 -5.06
N ASN A 116 22.35 -29.30 -6.32
CA ASN A 116 23.22 -29.29 -7.51
C ASN A 116 23.40 -27.87 -8.13
N SER A 117 23.07 -26.80 -7.40
CA SER A 117 23.29 -25.40 -7.81
C SER A 117 24.50 -24.77 -7.13
#